data_AF-A0A538HD02-F1
#
_entry.id   AF-A0A538HD02-F1
#
_cell.length_a   1.000
_cell.length_b   1.000
_cell.length_c   1.000
_cell.angle_alpha   90.00
_cell.angle_beta   90.00
_cell.angle_gamma   90.00
#
_symmetry.space_group_name_H-M   'P 1'
#
loop_
_entity.id
_entity.type
_entity.pdbx_description
1 polymer ?
#
loop_
_entity_poly.entity_id
_entity_poly.type
_entity_poly.pdbx_seq_one_letter_code
_entity_poly.pdbx_strand_id
1 'polypeptide(L)'
;MRTTIRLLLCLAALAVVGTSAAVTATAQFRASLTATTHTPTVNQRWTYYIAARTLKGKRLHASAHVQVFEGKKRVNIIGWHQFTGSYHQGYRWPPSTRGHRYTFQALLIATGANGKKSQLKLNYAVAPR
;
A
#
# COMPACT_ATOMS: atom_id res chain seq x y z
N MET A 1 -30.41 -24.38 -44.23
CA MET A 1 -29.55 -23.18 -44.32
C MET A 1 -29.03 -22.86 -42.92
N ARG A 2 -27.70 -22.85 -42.77
CA ARG A 2 -26.95 -22.60 -41.52
C ARG A 2 -26.67 -21.11 -41.36
N THR A 3 -26.92 -20.48 -40.22
CA THR A 3 -26.31 -19.19 -39.82
C THR A 3 -26.59 -18.90 -38.32
N THR A 4 -25.75 -19.42 -37.42
CA THR A 4 -24.74 -18.71 -36.59
C THR A 4 -25.29 -17.90 -35.39
N ILE A 5 -25.27 -18.58 -34.24
CA ILE A 5 -25.31 -18.00 -32.89
C ILE A 5 -24.01 -17.20 -32.66
N ARG A 6 -24.12 -15.89 -32.45
CA ARG A 6 -23.00 -15.05 -32.01
C ARG A 6 -22.98 -15.01 -30.48
N LEU A 7 -22.12 -15.85 -29.90
CA LEU A 7 -21.74 -15.79 -28.49
C LEU A 7 -20.95 -14.49 -28.25
N LEU A 8 -21.55 -13.51 -27.58
CA LEU A 8 -20.87 -12.35 -27.04
C LEU A 8 -20.39 -12.71 -25.62
N LEU A 9 -19.14 -13.18 -25.53
CA LEU A 9 -18.40 -13.31 -24.27
C LEU A 9 -18.01 -11.90 -23.79
N CYS A 10 -18.78 -11.32 -22.88
CA CYS A 10 -18.31 -10.20 -22.07
C CYS A 10 -17.35 -10.75 -21.00
N LEU A 11 -16.04 -10.68 -21.27
CA LEU A 11 -15.00 -10.84 -20.25
C LEU A 11 -15.12 -9.69 -19.24
N ALA A 12 -15.71 -9.96 -18.08
CA ALA A 12 -15.63 -9.08 -16.93
C ALA A 12 -14.20 -9.14 -16.36
N ALA A 13 -13.39 -8.12 -16.63
CA ALA A 13 -12.09 -7.94 -15.98
C ALA A 13 -12.31 -7.64 -14.49
N LEU A 14 -12.18 -8.66 -13.65
CA LEU A 14 -12.10 -8.50 -12.20
C LEU A 14 -10.82 -7.72 -11.87
N ALA A 15 -10.93 -6.42 -11.63
CA ALA A 15 -9.88 -5.64 -11.01
C ALA A 15 -9.74 -6.09 -9.55
N VAL A 16 -8.91 -7.11 -9.32
CA VAL A 16 -8.48 -7.49 -7.97
C VAL A 16 -7.70 -6.30 -7.41
N VAL A 17 -8.36 -5.47 -6.61
CA VAL A 17 -7.71 -4.46 -5.78
C VAL A 17 -6.82 -5.25 -4.81
N GLY A 18 -5.54 -5.36 -5.18
CA GLY A 18 -4.52 -6.09 -4.43
C GLY A 18 -4.34 -5.48 -3.05
N THR A 19 -5.12 -5.97 -2.09
CA THR A 19 -5.04 -5.54 -0.71
C THR A 19 -3.96 -6.38 -0.04
N SER A 20 -2.74 -5.83 0.11
CA SER A 20 -1.70 -6.49 0.89
C SER A 20 -2.00 -6.33 2.38
N ALA A 21 -2.85 -7.21 2.91
CA ALA A 21 -3.06 -7.36 4.34
C ALA A 21 -2.00 -8.31 4.90
N ALA A 22 -0.98 -7.77 5.58
CA ALA A 22 0.00 -8.58 6.29
C ALA A 22 -0.48 -8.83 7.73
N VAL A 23 -0.52 -10.10 8.13
CA VAL A 23 -0.76 -10.51 9.53
C VAL A 23 0.49 -11.26 9.97
N THR A 24 1.34 -10.65 10.80
CA THR A 24 2.46 -11.37 11.41
C THR A 24 1.92 -12.28 12.51
N ALA A 25 2.55 -13.46 12.70
CA ALA A 25 2.22 -14.41 13.78
C ALA A 25 2.35 -13.83 15.21
N THR A 26 2.89 -12.62 15.36
CA THR A 26 2.98 -11.85 16.62
C THR A 26 2.35 -10.45 16.50
N ALA A 27 1.53 -10.20 15.48
CA ALA A 27 0.98 -8.87 15.21
C ALA A 27 -0.12 -8.54 16.23
N GLN A 28 0.21 -7.71 17.22
CA GLN A 28 -0.74 -7.18 18.21
C GLN A 28 -1.80 -6.25 17.60
N PHE A 29 -1.70 -5.97 16.30
CA PHE A 29 -2.56 -5.08 15.56
C PHE A 29 -2.62 -5.46 14.07
N ARG A 30 -3.68 -5.05 13.39
CA ARG A 30 -3.86 -5.15 11.93
C ARG A 30 -3.45 -3.84 11.30
N ALA A 31 -2.80 -3.91 10.15
CA ALA A 31 -2.46 -2.72 9.39
C ALA A 31 -2.47 -2.99 7.89
N SER A 32 -2.67 -1.94 7.10
CA SER A 32 -2.72 -2.01 5.64
C SER A 32 -2.06 -0.79 5.01
N LEU A 33 -1.48 -1.01 3.84
CA LEU A 33 -0.91 0.00 2.97
C LEU A 33 -1.54 -0.19 1.60
N THR A 34 -2.27 0.82 1.14
CA THR A 34 -2.90 0.84 -0.17
C THR A 34 -2.58 2.15 -0.86
N ALA A 35 -2.83 2.22 -2.17
CA ALA A 35 -2.71 3.45 -2.92
C ALA A 35 -3.69 3.47 -4.08
N THR A 36 -3.79 4.62 -4.75
CA THR A 36 -4.70 4.82 -5.89
C THR A 36 -4.40 3.89 -7.08
N THR A 37 -3.15 3.47 -7.27
CA THR A 37 -2.74 2.54 -8.34
C THR A 37 -1.35 1.96 -8.07
N HIS A 38 -1.00 0.82 -8.69
CA HIS A 38 0.37 0.31 -8.74
C HIS A 38 1.23 0.98 -9.82
N THR A 39 0.62 1.68 -10.78
CA THR A 39 1.32 2.31 -11.91
C THR A 39 0.99 3.81 -11.98
N PRO A 40 1.52 4.62 -11.04
CA PRO A 40 1.30 6.07 -11.06
C PRO A 40 1.88 6.71 -12.30
N THR A 41 1.21 7.72 -12.82
CA THR A 41 1.80 8.63 -13.78
C THR A 41 2.84 9.52 -13.08
N VAL A 42 4.04 9.63 -13.63
CA VAL A 42 5.08 10.53 -13.09
C VAL A 42 4.62 11.98 -13.07
N ASN A 43 5.15 12.77 -12.13
CA ASN A 43 4.74 14.16 -11.82
C ASN A 43 3.28 14.39 -11.42
N GLN A 44 2.43 13.37 -11.48
CA GLN A 44 1.05 13.45 -11.03
C GLN A 44 0.93 13.11 -9.55
N ARG A 45 -0.12 13.64 -8.91
CA ARG A 45 -0.45 13.31 -7.52
C ARG A 45 -0.88 11.85 -7.45
N TRP A 46 -0.12 11.03 -6.73
CA TRP A 46 -0.46 9.67 -6.38
C TRP A 46 -0.72 9.58 -4.88
N THR A 47 -1.88 9.08 -4.46
CA THR A 47 -2.27 9.08 -3.05
C THR A 47 -2.11 7.68 -2.46
N TYR A 48 -1.40 7.59 -1.33
CA TYR A 48 -1.30 6.37 -0.54
C TYR A 48 -2.07 6.50 0.78
N TYR A 49 -2.49 5.36 1.30
CA TYR A 49 -3.28 5.22 2.52
C TYR A 49 -2.61 4.19 3.42
N ILE A 50 -2.48 4.54 4.68
CA ILE A 50 -1.96 3.66 5.73
C ILE A 50 -3.05 3.55 6.80
N ALA A 51 -3.36 2.34 7.23
CA ALA A 51 -4.29 2.11 8.34
C ALA A 51 -3.65 1.23 9.42
N ALA A 52 -3.97 1.50 10.67
CA ALA A 52 -3.55 0.74 11.84
C ALA A 52 -4.74 0.59 12.80
N ARG A 53 -5.10 -0.65 13.13
CA ARG A 53 -6.23 -0.98 13.99
C ARG A 53 -5.87 -2.14 14.92
N THR A 54 -6.49 -2.24 16.08
CA THR A 54 -6.39 -3.45 16.91
C THR A 54 -6.93 -4.67 16.16
N LEU A 55 -6.64 -5.87 16.65
CA LEU A 55 -7.24 -7.09 16.10
C LEU A 55 -8.78 -7.06 16.13
N LYS A 56 -9.36 -6.33 17.10
CA LYS A 56 -10.81 -6.07 17.26
C LYS A 56 -11.33 -4.87 16.44
N GLY A 57 -10.49 -4.27 15.58
CA GLY A 57 -10.89 -3.18 14.68
C GLY A 57 -10.87 -1.76 15.27
N LYS A 58 -10.50 -1.57 16.54
CA LYS A 58 -10.38 -0.23 17.13
C LYS A 58 -9.22 0.54 16.51
N ARG A 59 -9.38 1.86 16.29
CA ARG A 59 -8.31 2.73 15.77
C ARG A 59 -7.12 2.74 16.74
N LEU A 60 -5.90 2.65 16.21
CA LEU A 60 -4.66 2.72 17.01
C LEU A 60 -3.88 4.00 16.71
N HIS A 61 -3.23 4.54 17.74
CA HIS A 61 -2.19 5.53 17.55
C HIS A 61 -0.91 4.83 17.07
N ALA A 62 -0.37 5.28 15.95
CA ALA A 62 0.75 4.64 15.27
C ALA A 62 1.67 5.68 14.63
N SER A 63 2.91 5.26 14.40
CA SER A 63 3.90 5.98 13.59
C SER A 63 4.24 5.13 12.36
N ALA A 64 4.31 5.74 11.19
CA ALA A 64 4.79 5.10 9.97
C ALA A 64 6.05 5.79 9.45
N HIS A 65 7.12 5.04 9.23
CA HIS A 65 8.27 5.47 8.47
C HIS A 65 8.10 5.00 7.03
N VAL A 66 7.95 5.95 6.12
CA VAL A 66 7.66 5.68 4.71
C VAL A 66 8.94 5.83 3.88
N GLN A 67 9.26 4.78 3.12
CA GLN A 67 10.50 4.63 2.36
C GLN A 67 10.24 4.03 0.99
N VAL A 68 11.13 4.30 0.03
CA VAL A 68 11.07 3.74 -1.32
C VAL A 68 12.35 2.96 -1.60
N PHE A 69 12.19 1.76 -2.12
CA PHE A 69 13.28 0.86 -2.48
C PHE A 69 13.23 0.52 -3.98
N GLU A 70 14.39 0.41 -4.61
CA GLU A 70 14.56 -0.23 -5.91
C GLU A 70 15.33 -1.53 -5.67
N GLY A 71 14.65 -2.66 -5.84
CA GLY A 71 15.17 -3.95 -5.34
C GLY A 71 15.43 -3.90 -3.83
N LYS A 72 16.68 -4.13 -3.42
CA LYS A 72 17.11 -4.06 -2.01
C LYS A 72 17.69 -2.70 -1.60
N LYS A 73 17.91 -1.79 -2.56
CA LYS A 73 18.52 -0.48 -2.31
C LYS A 73 17.44 0.54 -1.94
N ARG A 74 17.61 1.23 -0.81
CA ARG A 74 16.75 2.36 -0.44
C ARG A 74 17.12 3.55 -1.33
N VAL A 75 16.15 4.09 -2.07
CA VAL A 75 16.35 5.19 -3.03
C VAL A 75 15.68 6.48 -2.59
N ASN A 76 14.68 6.42 -1.71
CA ASN A 76 14.05 7.61 -1.14
C ASN A 76 13.53 7.37 0.28
N ILE A 77 13.46 8.45 1.07
CA ILE A 77 12.80 8.51 2.38
C ILE A 77 11.75 9.59 2.32
N ILE A 78 10.48 9.22 2.50
CA ILE A 78 9.37 10.19 2.49
C ILE A 78 9.25 10.85 3.86
N GLY A 79 9.43 10.08 4.94
CA GLY A 79 9.51 10.61 6.29
C GLY A 79 8.77 9.77 7.33
N TRP A 80 8.70 10.32 8.54
CA TRP A 80 7.94 9.78 9.66
C TRP A 80 6.60 10.50 9.80
N HIS A 81 5.53 9.73 9.97
CA HIS A 81 4.18 10.26 10.13
C HIS A 81 3.48 9.60 11.31
N GLN A 82 2.98 10.41 12.24
CA GLN A 82 2.13 9.94 13.34
C GLN A 82 0.66 10.09 12.94
N PHE A 83 -0.16 9.10 13.32
CA PHE A 83 -1.58 9.10 12.99
C PHE A 83 -2.40 8.23 13.95
N THR A 84 -3.72 8.44 13.94
CA THR A 84 -4.68 7.62 14.71
C THR A 84 -5.67 6.95 13.78
N GLY A 85 -5.57 5.62 13.66
CA GLY A 85 -6.44 4.78 12.83
C GLY A 85 -6.05 4.76 11.36
N SER A 86 -6.03 5.91 10.69
CA SER A 86 -5.71 6.00 9.27
C SER A 86 -5.00 7.30 8.90
N TYR A 87 -4.14 7.21 7.90
CA TYR A 87 -3.35 8.29 7.35
C TYR A 87 -3.40 8.22 5.82
N HIS A 88 -3.37 9.37 5.16
CA HIS A 88 -3.17 9.43 3.71
C HIS A 88 -2.33 10.65 3.34
N GLN A 89 -1.58 10.52 2.25
CA GLN A 89 -0.78 11.63 1.72
C GLN A 89 -0.62 11.49 0.21
N GLY A 90 -0.52 12.63 -0.48
CA GLY A 90 -0.14 12.69 -1.88
C GLY A 90 1.38 12.67 -2.02
N TYR A 91 1.87 11.86 -2.95
CA TYR A 91 3.27 11.79 -3.35
C TYR A 91 3.37 11.94 -4.87
N ARG A 92 4.40 12.61 -5.36
CA ARG A 92 4.66 12.78 -6.80
C ARG A 92 5.92 12.01 -7.15
N TRP A 93 5.79 11.05 -8.06
CA TRP A 93 6.91 10.27 -8.56
C TRP A 93 7.73 11.12 -9.55
N PRO A 94 9.04 11.32 -9.34
CA PRO A 94 9.88 12.07 -10.28
C PRO A 94 9.91 11.40 -11.68
N PRO A 95 10.11 12.15 -12.78
CA PRO A 95 10.17 11.57 -14.13
C PRO A 95 11.29 10.54 -14.30
N SER A 96 12.39 10.68 -13.56
CA SER A 96 13.50 9.72 -13.53
C SER A 96 13.12 8.33 -13.02
N THR A 97 11.93 8.16 -12.42
CA THR A 97 11.43 6.88 -11.93
C THR A 97 10.62 6.08 -12.97
N ARG A 98 10.37 6.67 -14.14
CA ARG A 98 9.59 6.04 -15.21
C ARG A 98 10.22 4.73 -15.67
N GLY A 99 9.41 3.67 -15.74
CA GLY A 99 9.85 2.37 -16.25
C GLY A 99 10.60 1.50 -15.24
N HIS A 100 10.90 2.04 -14.05
CA HIS A 100 11.54 1.31 -12.96
C HIS A 100 10.51 0.65 -12.04
N ARG A 101 10.94 -0.38 -11.31
CA ARG A 101 10.10 -1.08 -10.31
C ARG A 101 10.60 -0.76 -8.91
N TYR A 102 9.69 -0.22 -8.10
CA TYR A 102 9.94 0.14 -6.72
C TYR A 102 9.09 -0.67 -5.76
N THR A 103 9.58 -0.75 -4.52
CA THR A 103 8.79 -1.13 -3.36
C THR A 103 8.56 0.10 -2.50
N PHE A 104 7.33 0.57 -2.45
CA PHE A 104 6.87 1.56 -1.50
C PHE A 104 6.62 0.87 -0.16
N GLN A 105 7.41 1.20 0.85
CA GLN A 105 7.41 0.52 2.13
C GLN A 105 6.94 1.45 3.23
N ALA A 106 6.06 0.96 4.09
CA ALA A 106 5.72 1.60 5.35
C ALA A 106 6.13 0.67 6.51
N LEU A 107 7.09 1.12 7.32
CA LEU A 107 7.41 0.50 8.60
C LEU A 107 6.54 1.14 9.68
N LEU A 108 5.51 0.42 10.12
CA LEU A 108 4.58 0.87 11.15
C LEU A 108 5.08 0.46 12.53
N ILE A 109 4.92 1.36 13.48
CA ILE A 109 5.12 1.14 14.92
C ILE A 109 3.82 1.54 15.61
N ALA A 110 3.20 0.61 16.34
CA ALA A 110 2.00 0.90 17.11
C ALA A 110 2.09 0.22 18.48
N THR A 111 1.46 0.83 19.49
CA THR A 111 1.28 0.20 20.80
C THR A 111 0.00 -0.63 20.76
N GLY A 112 0.13 -1.95 20.92
CA GLY A 112 -0.99 -2.88 20.94
C GLY A 112 -1.84 -2.76 22.21
N ALA A 113 -2.96 -3.50 22.25
CA ALA A 113 -3.89 -3.46 23.39
C ALA A 113 -3.28 -3.93 24.73
N ASN A 114 -2.13 -4.62 24.69
CA ASN A 114 -1.37 -5.06 25.86
C ASN A 114 -0.31 -4.03 26.31
N GLY A 115 -0.33 -2.81 25.76
CA GLY A 115 0.63 -1.75 26.10
C GLY A 115 2.03 -1.95 25.51
N LYS A 116 2.28 -3.02 24.73
CA LYS A 116 3.59 -3.26 24.11
C LYS A 116 3.67 -2.64 22.72
N LYS A 117 4.85 -2.11 22.37
CA LYS A 117 5.13 -1.64 21.01
C LYS A 117 5.34 -2.86 20.10
N SER A 118 4.71 -2.84 18.94
CA SER A 118 4.89 -3.82 17.88
C SER A 118 5.22 -3.11 16.57
N GLN A 119 5.98 -3.78 15.71
CA GLN A 119 6.34 -3.27 14.40
C GLN A 119 5.73 -4.13 13.30
N LEU A 120 5.29 -3.50 12.21
CA LEU A 120 4.80 -4.19 11.02
C LEU A 120 5.37 -3.51 9.79
N LYS A 121 6.04 -4.29 8.94
CA LYS A 121 6.54 -3.84 7.65
C LYS A 121 5.50 -4.15 6.58
N LEU A 122 5.05 -3.12 5.87
CA LEU A 122 4.13 -3.24 4.74
C LEU A 122 4.86 -2.83 3.47
N ASN A 123 4.73 -3.65 2.44
CA ASN A 123 5.32 -3.42 1.14
C ASN A 123 4.22 -3.28 0.09
N TYR A 124 4.38 -2.32 -0.82
CA TYR A 124 3.47 -2.08 -1.92
C TYR A 124 4.30 -1.87 -3.20
N ALA A 125 4.15 -2.77 -4.17
CA ALA A 125 4.90 -2.69 -5.44
C ALA A 125 4.40 -1.52 -6.28
N VAL A 126 5.31 -0.74 -6.87
CA VAL A 126 4.98 0.43 -7.70
C VAL A 126 5.85 0.45 -8.94
N ALA A 127 5.26 0.75 -10.10
CA ALA A 127 5.97 0.93 -11.37
C ALA A 127 5.48 2.22 -12.07
N PRO A 128 6.12 3.38 -11.82
CA PRO A 128 5.71 4.65 -12.41
C PRO A 128 5.82 4.67 -13.95
N ARG A 129 4.90 5.38 -14.61
CA ARG A 129 4.82 5.53 -16.07
C ARG A 129 4.84 6.99 -16.48
#